data_AF-A0A7X7VIR1-F1
#
_entry.id   AF-A0A7X7VIR1-F1
#
_cell.length_a   1.000
_cell.length_b   1.000
_cell.length_c   1.000
_cell.angle_alpha   90.00
_cell.angle_beta   90.00
_cell.angle_gamma   90.00
#
_symmetry.space_group_name_H-M   'P 1'
#
loop_
_entity.id
_entity.type
_entity.pdbx_description
1 polymer ?
#
loop_
_entity_poly.entity_id
_entity_poly.type
_entity_poly.pdbx_seq_one_letter_code
_entity_poly.pdbx_strand_id
1 'polypeptide(L)'
;MFRQSTLFSERKELPQIEPAPIRSSFKDFMWDDFSGYAAEEKLDGARFLMFIGEDENRFSSRHKSIKDGKFSEKTDNFPHLRNLDLSDLSGTVLDGEIVTGKNVTDVMSVVGGSPSTALRYQMQYGWITYIVFDILKYNGTDVTREFYKDRRYLLNQIFSEYIYRFDFNSIKLINSVEINKKSFYDEILKYG
;
A
#
# COMPACT_ATOMS: atom_id res chain seq x y z
N MET A 1 -1.43 24.91 -4.93
CA MET A 1 -0.02 25.36 -5.10
C MET A 1 0.81 24.10 -5.17
N PHE A 2 1.30 23.71 -6.35
CA PHE A 2 2.12 22.49 -6.49
C PHE A 2 3.47 22.73 -5.79
N ARG A 3 3.76 21.99 -4.73
CA ARG A 3 5.05 22.09 -4.01
C ARG A 3 6.16 21.50 -4.90
N GLN A 4 7.31 22.16 -4.91
CA GLN A 4 8.49 21.74 -5.68
C GLN A 4 9.02 20.42 -5.10
N SER A 5 8.96 19.35 -5.90
CA SER A 5 9.62 18.08 -5.55
C SER A 5 11.13 18.24 -5.69
N THR A 6 11.89 17.91 -4.65
CA THR A 6 13.35 17.82 -4.68
C THR A 6 13.80 16.84 -5.78
N LEU A 7 14.79 17.25 -6.58
CA LEU A 7 15.35 16.42 -7.65
C LEU A 7 15.93 15.12 -7.07
N PHE A 8 15.79 14.02 -7.80
CA PHE A 8 16.16 12.65 -7.39
C PHE A 8 17.57 12.53 -6.80
N SER A 9 18.52 13.38 -7.21
CA SER A 9 19.91 13.38 -6.75
C SER A 9 20.14 13.84 -5.31
N GLU A 10 19.15 14.48 -4.67
CA GLU A 10 19.29 15.04 -3.32
C GLU A 10 18.50 14.25 -2.25
N ARG A 11 17.72 13.24 -2.65
CA ARG A 11 16.95 12.45 -1.70
C ARG A 11 17.86 11.55 -0.88
N LYS A 12 17.66 11.56 0.44
CA LYS A 12 18.23 10.51 1.31
C LYS A 12 17.70 9.16 0.87
N GLU A 13 18.52 8.13 0.99
CA GLU A 13 18.11 6.75 0.72
C GLU A 13 16.94 6.33 1.62
N LEU A 14 15.96 5.62 1.07
CA LEU A 14 14.85 5.08 1.86
C LEU A 14 15.32 3.98 2.81
N PRO A 15 14.70 3.85 4.00
CA PRO A 15 14.89 2.68 4.85
C PRO A 15 14.62 1.38 4.07
N GLN A 16 15.54 0.43 4.16
CA GLN A 16 15.43 -0.88 3.50
C GLN A 16 14.63 -1.83 4.40
N ILE A 17 13.30 -1.75 4.34
CA ILE A 17 12.38 -2.56 5.16
C ILE A 17 11.87 -3.74 4.34
N GLU A 18 12.03 -4.96 4.87
CA GLU A 18 11.45 -6.18 4.28
C GLU A 18 9.99 -6.32 4.70
N PRO A 19 9.04 -6.39 3.75
CA PRO A 19 7.64 -6.66 4.08
C PRO A 19 7.47 -8.06 4.68
N ALA A 20 6.54 -8.21 5.62
CA ALA A 20 6.30 -9.50 6.26
C ALA A 20 5.83 -10.56 5.24
N PRO A 21 6.47 -11.76 5.22
CA PRO A 21 5.99 -12.87 4.40
C PRO A 21 4.79 -13.55 5.04
N ILE A 22 4.02 -14.28 4.23
CA ILE A 22 2.99 -15.20 4.72
C ILE A 22 3.67 -16.28 5.56
N ARG A 23 3.21 -16.48 6.81
CA ARG A 23 3.85 -17.38 7.78
C ARG A 23 3.23 -18.77 7.86
N SER A 24 2.01 -18.94 7.35
CA SER A 24 1.28 -20.21 7.42
C SER A 24 0.33 -20.38 6.26
N SER A 25 0.05 -21.64 5.91
CA SER A 25 -1.04 -21.99 5.00
C SER A 25 -2.40 -21.82 5.70
N PHE A 26 -3.44 -21.70 4.88
CA PHE A 26 -4.83 -21.74 5.32
C PHE A 26 -5.14 -23.06 6.08
N LYS A 27 -6.04 -22.98 7.06
CA LYS A 27 -6.58 -24.13 7.81
C LYS A 27 -8.08 -23.90 8.04
N ASP A 28 -8.89 -24.95 7.94
CA ASP A 28 -10.36 -24.81 7.96
C ASP A 28 -10.93 -24.08 9.19
N PHE A 29 -10.34 -24.28 10.37
CA PHE A 29 -10.79 -23.58 11.60
C PHE A 29 -10.62 -22.06 11.50
N MET A 30 -9.79 -21.54 10.58
CA MET A 30 -9.65 -20.10 10.36
C MET A 30 -10.94 -19.49 9.81
N TRP A 31 -11.90 -20.28 9.32
CA TRP A 31 -13.23 -19.77 8.99
C TRP A 31 -14.06 -19.38 10.21
N ASP A 32 -13.80 -20.00 11.38
CA ASP A 32 -14.60 -19.80 12.58
C ASP A 32 -14.50 -18.36 13.09
N ASP A 33 -15.62 -17.77 13.49
CA ASP A 33 -15.72 -16.37 13.93
C ASP A 33 -14.89 -16.09 15.20
N PHE A 34 -14.66 -17.11 16.03
CA PHE A 34 -13.86 -16.99 17.26
C PHE A 34 -12.41 -17.45 17.10
N SER A 35 -11.95 -17.71 15.86
CA SER A 35 -10.58 -18.19 15.60
C SER A 35 -9.49 -17.15 15.85
N GLY A 36 -9.86 -15.86 15.95
CA GLY A 36 -8.90 -14.75 16.05
C GLY A 36 -8.21 -14.39 14.72
N TYR A 37 -8.73 -14.89 13.59
CA TYR A 37 -8.28 -14.55 12.25
C TYR A 37 -9.24 -13.58 11.57
N ALA A 38 -8.68 -12.65 10.80
CA ALA A 38 -9.42 -11.81 9.86
C ALA A 38 -9.20 -12.31 8.42
N ALA A 39 -10.18 -12.05 7.55
CA ALA A 39 -10.09 -12.31 6.12
C ALA A 39 -10.09 -10.99 5.35
N GLU A 40 -9.16 -10.87 4.40
CA GLU A 40 -9.02 -9.75 3.47
C GLU A 40 -9.00 -10.30 2.04
N GLU A 41 -9.48 -9.51 1.08
CA GLU A 41 -9.43 -9.88 -0.33
C GLU A 41 -7.98 -10.01 -0.80
N LYS A 42 -7.69 -11.07 -1.56
CA LYS A 42 -6.39 -11.18 -2.20
C LYS A 42 -6.36 -10.30 -3.45
N LEU A 43 -5.63 -9.21 -3.41
CA LEU A 43 -5.45 -8.32 -4.55
C LEU A 43 -4.38 -8.84 -5.53
N ASP A 44 -4.62 -8.65 -6.83
CA ASP A 44 -3.65 -8.94 -7.90
C ASP A 44 -3.03 -7.63 -8.41
N GLY A 45 -1.94 -7.24 -7.77
CA GLY A 45 -1.23 -5.99 -8.08
C GLY A 45 0.27 -6.08 -7.86
N ALA A 46 0.85 -4.98 -7.41
CA ALA A 46 2.24 -4.93 -6.97
C ALA A 46 2.34 -4.38 -5.54
N ARG A 47 2.89 -5.18 -4.63
CA ARG A 47 3.14 -4.77 -3.23
C ARG A 47 4.20 -3.70 -3.11
N PHE A 48 3.88 -2.62 -2.39
CA PHE A 48 4.77 -1.52 -2.08
C PHE A 48 4.62 -1.08 -0.62
N LEU A 49 5.75 -0.66 -0.04
CA LEU A 49 5.73 0.16 1.17
C LEU A 49 5.64 1.62 0.78
N MET A 50 4.73 2.35 1.43
CA MET A 50 4.61 3.80 1.31
C MET A 50 5.20 4.44 2.57
N PHE A 51 6.24 5.26 2.39
CA PHE A 51 6.84 6.10 3.42
C PHE A 51 6.22 7.48 3.32
N ILE A 52 5.47 7.86 4.35
CA ILE A 52 4.90 9.21 4.44
C ILE A 52 5.99 10.15 4.97
N GLY A 53 6.32 11.16 4.19
CA GLY A 53 7.28 12.20 4.54
C GLY A 53 6.62 13.56 4.73
N GLU A 54 7.40 14.54 5.18
CA GLU A 54 6.93 15.92 5.36
C GLU A 54 6.64 16.62 4.02
N ASP A 55 7.45 16.33 3.00
CA ASP A 55 7.37 16.99 1.68
C ASP A 55 6.70 16.13 0.61
N GLU A 56 6.94 14.81 0.65
CA GLU A 56 6.44 13.86 -0.33
C GLU A 56 6.31 12.45 0.27
N ASN A 57 5.45 11.67 -0.35
CA ASN A 57 5.34 10.24 -0.07
C ASN A 57 6.25 9.46 -1.02
N ARG A 58 6.91 8.42 -0.51
CA ARG A 58 7.87 7.62 -1.28
C ARG A 58 7.51 6.14 -1.26
N PHE A 59 7.84 5.43 -2.33
CA PHE A 59 7.40 4.04 -2.54
C PHE A 59 8.57 3.11 -2.82
N SER A 60 8.74 2.08 -1.99
CA SER A 60 9.73 1.01 -2.21
C SER A 60 9.05 -0.33 -2.51
N SER A 61 9.56 -1.04 -3.52
CA SER A 61 9.05 -2.37 -3.86
C SER A 61 9.41 -3.43 -2.81
N ARG A 62 8.79 -4.61 -2.92
CA ARG A 62 9.07 -5.77 -2.05
C ARG A 62 10.34 -6.57 -2.38
N HIS A 63 10.98 -6.34 -3.53
CA HIS A 63 12.09 -7.17 -4.01
C HIS A 63 13.36 -6.34 -4.14
N LYS A 64 14.43 -6.85 -3.57
CA LYS A 64 15.78 -6.32 -3.76
C LYS A 64 16.20 -6.55 -5.21
N SER A 65 16.67 -5.50 -5.87
CA SER A 65 17.23 -5.59 -7.20
C SER A 65 18.49 -6.45 -7.16
N ILE A 66 18.66 -7.31 -8.18
CA ILE A 66 19.84 -8.17 -8.32
C ILE A 66 21.11 -7.33 -8.54
N LYS A 67 20.97 -6.11 -9.07
CA LYS A 67 22.10 -5.25 -9.46
C LYS A 67 22.83 -4.64 -8.26
N ASP A 68 22.08 -4.21 -7.27
CA ASP A 68 22.56 -3.39 -6.15
C ASP A 68 22.11 -3.91 -4.77
N GLY A 69 21.27 -4.94 -4.72
CA GLY A 69 20.75 -5.53 -3.47
C GLY A 69 19.75 -4.64 -2.74
N LYS A 70 19.24 -3.58 -3.37
CA LYS A 70 18.34 -2.59 -2.75
C LYS A 70 16.91 -2.72 -3.25
N PHE A 71 15.95 -2.34 -2.44
CA PHE A 71 14.56 -2.21 -2.90
C PHE A 71 14.45 -1.11 -3.95
N SER A 72 13.71 -1.39 -5.03
CA SER A 72 13.53 -0.42 -6.08
C SER A 72 12.55 0.66 -5.62
N GLU A 73 13.02 1.91 -5.60
CA GLU A 73 12.15 3.06 -5.41
C GLU A 73 11.39 3.37 -6.70
N LYS A 74 10.07 3.55 -6.60
CA LYS A 74 9.17 3.83 -7.74
C LYS A 74 8.33 5.09 -7.52
N THR A 75 8.72 5.93 -6.58
CA THR A 75 8.04 7.16 -6.18
C THR A 75 7.59 8.01 -7.37
N ASP A 76 8.48 8.27 -8.34
CA ASP A 76 8.18 9.17 -9.46
C ASP A 76 7.27 8.54 -10.52
N ASN A 77 7.00 7.23 -10.45
CA ASN A 77 5.99 6.59 -11.29
C ASN A 77 4.57 6.89 -10.79
N PHE A 78 4.39 7.35 -9.55
CA PHE A 78 3.10 7.62 -8.93
C PHE A 78 2.98 9.08 -8.45
N PRO A 79 3.08 10.07 -9.35
CA PRO A 79 3.16 11.48 -8.94
C PRO A 79 1.93 11.97 -8.16
N HIS A 80 0.74 11.41 -8.42
CA HIS A 80 -0.48 11.72 -7.66
C HIS A 80 -0.42 11.23 -6.22
N LEU A 81 0.20 10.07 -5.97
CA LEU A 81 0.42 9.55 -4.61
C LEU A 81 1.60 10.24 -3.92
N ARG A 82 2.70 10.47 -4.66
CA ARG A 82 3.89 11.17 -4.16
C ARG A 82 3.53 12.54 -3.61
N ASN A 83 2.69 13.28 -4.34
CA ASN A 83 2.35 14.66 -4.03
C ASN A 83 1.08 14.79 -3.14
N LEU A 84 0.51 13.68 -2.66
CA LEU A 84 -0.63 13.72 -1.75
C LEU A 84 -0.17 14.26 -0.38
N ASP A 85 -0.82 15.31 0.11
CA ASP A 85 -0.44 15.93 1.40
C ASP A 85 -0.93 15.06 2.56
N LEU A 86 0.01 14.31 3.15
CA LEU A 86 -0.19 13.51 4.35
C LEU A 86 0.85 13.90 5.42
N SER A 87 1.30 15.16 5.40
CA SER A 87 2.40 15.64 6.24
C SER A 87 2.15 15.46 7.76
N ASP A 88 0.89 15.52 8.20
CA ASP A 88 0.47 15.22 9.59
C ASP A 88 0.78 13.78 10.04
N LEU A 89 1.01 12.87 9.09
CA LEU A 89 1.32 11.46 9.31
C LEU A 89 2.80 11.15 9.03
N SER A 90 3.66 12.17 8.91
CA SER A 90 5.09 12.01 8.60
C SER A 90 5.78 11.00 9.53
N GLY A 91 6.58 10.11 8.94
CA GLY A 91 7.24 9.00 9.64
C GLY A 91 6.38 7.73 9.75
N THR A 92 5.14 7.75 9.23
CA THR A 92 4.30 6.57 9.06
C THR A 92 4.77 5.74 7.86
N VAL A 93 4.71 4.41 7.99
CA VAL A 93 5.01 3.47 6.91
C VAL A 93 3.84 2.52 6.73
N LEU A 94 3.18 2.62 5.57
CA LEU A 94 2.05 1.77 5.19
C LEU A 94 2.53 0.63 4.29
N ASP A 95 1.86 -0.51 4.39
CA ASP A 95 2.06 -1.68 3.52
C ASP A 95 0.76 -1.95 2.76
N GLY A 96 0.90 -2.15 1.45
CA GLY A 96 -0.25 -2.15 0.56
C GLY A 96 0.08 -2.65 -0.83
N GLU A 97 -0.97 -2.79 -1.63
CA GLU A 97 -0.91 -3.24 -3.01
C GLU A 97 -1.28 -2.09 -3.94
N ILE A 98 -0.44 -1.84 -4.95
CA ILE A 98 -0.82 -0.98 -6.08
C ILE A 98 -1.63 -1.82 -7.05
N VAL A 99 -2.83 -1.35 -7.35
CA VAL A 99 -3.75 -1.98 -8.31
C VAL A 99 -4.16 -1.00 -9.40
N THR A 100 -4.62 -1.56 -10.52
CA THR A 100 -5.39 -0.82 -11.53
C THR A 100 -6.83 -1.35 -11.51
N GLY A 101 -7.79 -0.55 -11.98
CA GLY A 101 -9.18 -1.01 -12.13
C GLY A 101 -9.40 -2.03 -13.25
N LYS A 102 -8.36 -2.71 -13.75
CA LYS A 102 -8.44 -3.62 -14.90
C LYS A 102 -7.74 -4.96 -14.65
N ASN A 103 -6.40 -4.98 -14.67
CA ASN A 103 -5.63 -6.22 -14.52
C ASN A 103 -4.19 -5.96 -14.02
N VAL A 104 -3.49 -7.04 -13.68
CA VAL A 104 -2.10 -6.98 -13.20
C VAL A 104 -1.10 -6.53 -14.27
N THR A 105 -1.37 -6.78 -15.55
CA THR A 105 -0.48 -6.38 -16.66
C THR A 105 -0.39 -4.85 -16.78
N ASP A 106 -1.49 -4.16 -16.53
CA ASP A 106 -1.55 -2.70 -16.50
C ASP A 106 -0.73 -2.14 -15.31
N VAL A 107 -0.79 -2.81 -14.14
CA VAL A 107 0.07 -2.45 -12.99
C VAL A 107 1.54 -2.57 -13.38
N MET A 108 1.93 -3.66 -14.03
CA MET A 108 3.31 -3.88 -14.46
C MET A 108 3.78 -2.86 -15.49
N SER A 109 2.88 -2.35 -16.33
CA SER A 109 3.18 -1.29 -17.30
C SER A 109 3.55 0.02 -16.62
N VAL A 110 2.87 0.35 -15.51
CA VAL A 110 3.17 1.55 -14.71
C VAL A 110 4.42 1.35 -13.86
N VAL A 111 4.52 0.23 -13.13
CA VAL A 111 5.64 -0.04 -12.20
C VAL A 111 6.96 -0.28 -12.95
N GLY A 112 6.91 -0.99 -14.07
CA GLY A 112 8.09 -1.35 -14.87
C GLY A 112 8.63 -0.21 -15.73
N GLY A 113 7.79 0.76 -16.08
CA GLY A 113 8.15 1.89 -16.95
C GLY A 113 9.06 2.93 -16.29
N SER A 114 9.61 3.83 -17.13
CA SER A 114 10.19 5.09 -16.66
C SER A 114 9.10 6.01 -16.09
N PRO A 115 9.43 6.99 -15.23
CA PRO A 115 8.46 7.96 -14.71
C PRO A 115 7.60 8.61 -15.80
N SER A 116 8.23 9.02 -16.91
CA SER A 116 7.52 9.63 -18.06
C SER A 116 6.56 8.66 -18.76
N THR A 117 6.94 7.39 -18.90
CA THR A 117 6.11 6.36 -19.51
C THR A 117 4.94 5.99 -18.59
N ALA A 118 5.22 5.83 -17.29
CA ALA A 118 4.22 5.54 -16.27
C ALA A 118 3.17 6.66 -16.16
N LEU A 119 3.59 7.92 -16.20
CA LEU A 119 2.69 9.07 -16.20
C LEU A 119 1.81 9.08 -17.45
N ARG A 120 2.40 8.93 -18.64
CA ARG A 120 1.64 8.90 -19.90
C ARG A 120 0.60 7.77 -19.90
N TYR A 121 0.99 6.60 -19.43
CA TYR A 121 0.08 5.46 -19.32
C TYR A 121 -1.11 5.77 -18.40
N GLN A 122 -0.85 6.31 -17.20
CA GLN A 122 -1.91 6.64 -16.24
C GLN A 122 -2.83 7.77 -16.74
N MET A 123 -2.30 8.77 -17.43
CA MET A 123 -3.10 9.82 -18.06
C MET A 123 -4.05 9.27 -19.13
N GLN A 124 -3.65 8.20 -19.83
CA GLN A 124 -4.44 7.61 -20.91
C GLN A 124 -5.44 6.56 -20.40
N TYR A 125 -5.07 5.77 -19.40
CA TYR A 125 -5.81 4.56 -19.00
C TYR A 125 -6.39 4.61 -17.59
N GLY A 126 -6.08 5.65 -16.83
CA GLY A 126 -6.52 5.84 -15.45
C GLY A 126 -5.38 5.77 -14.43
N TRP A 127 -5.56 6.48 -13.33
CA TRP A 127 -4.61 6.48 -12.22
C TRP A 127 -4.63 5.15 -11.47
N ILE A 128 -3.47 4.74 -10.97
CA ILE A 128 -3.40 3.59 -10.06
C ILE A 128 -3.97 3.94 -8.68
N THR A 129 -4.41 2.92 -7.96
CA THR A 129 -4.87 3.04 -6.57
C THR A 129 -3.95 2.24 -5.68
N TYR A 130 -3.58 2.80 -4.53
CA TYR A 130 -2.84 2.11 -3.47
C TYR A 130 -3.82 1.61 -2.41
N ILE A 131 -3.94 0.30 -2.26
CA ILE A 131 -4.82 -0.33 -1.29
C ILE A 131 -3.98 -0.84 -0.11
N VAL A 132 -4.15 -0.20 1.04
CA VAL A 132 -3.42 -0.46 2.28
C VAL A 132 -4.05 -1.63 3.02
N PHE A 133 -3.21 -2.54 3.51
CA PHE A 133 -3.64 -3.68 4.34
C PHE A 133 -2.87 -3.78 5.68
N ASP A 134 -1.71 -3.14 5.82
CA ASP A 134 -0.99 -3.13 7.11
C ASP A 134 -0.24 -1.79 7.34
N ILE A 135 0.21 -1.59 8.57
CA ILE A 135 1.00 -0.45 9.02
C ILE A 135 2.23 -0.96 9.79
N LEU A 136 3.41 -0.48 9.41
CA LEU A 136 4.68 -0.89 10.02
C LEU A 136 5.20 0.16 11.00
N LYS A 137 4.96 1.44 10.72
CA LYS A 137 5.30 2.55 11.60
C LYS A 137 4.18 3.56 11.63
N TYR A 138 3.99 4.20 12.78
CA TYR A 138 3.09 5.33 12.95
C TYR A 138 3.84 6.49 13.59
N ASN A 139 3.90 7.63 12.88
CA ASN A 139 4.62 8.84 13.31
C ASN A 139 6.03 8.54 13.87
N GLY A 140 6.79 7.73 13.14
CA GLY A 140 8.15 7.32 13.50
C GLY A 140 8.26 6.15 14.49
N THR A 141 7.17 5.75 15.14
CA THR A 141 7.15 4.63 16.09
C THR A 141 6.92 3.31 15.37
N ASP A 142 7.76 2.30 15.61
CA ASP A 142 7.58 0.95 15.10
C ASP A 142 6.41 0.25 15.81
N VAL A 143 5.45 -0.24 15.03
CA VAL A 143 4.24 -0.92 15.54
C VAL A 143 4.18 -2.39 15.09
N THR A 144 5.24 -2.92 14.49
CA THR A 144 5.26 -4.30 13.94
C THR A 144 5.17 -5.39 15.01
N ARG A 145 5.37 -5.04 16.28
CA ARG A 145 5.24 -5.94 17.43
C ARG A 145 3.82 -5.99 18.01
N GLU A 146 2.97 -5.06 17.61
CA GLU A 146 1.56 -5.03 18.05
C GLU A 146 0.76 -6.12 17.34
N PHE A 147 -0.36 -6.54 17.94
CA PHE A 147 -1.24 -7.52 17.29
C PHE A 147 -1.90 -6.92 16.05
N TYR A 148 -2.23 -7.77 15.08
CA TYR A 148 -2.89 -7.34 13.84
C TYR A 148 -4.14 -6.48 14.12
N LYS A 149 -4.98 -6.87 15.08
CA LYS A 149 -6.18 -6.11 15.45
C LYS A 149 -5.88 -4.67 15.87
N ASP A 150 -4.77 -4.44 16.57
CA ASP A 150 -4.40 -3.13 17.12
C ASP A 150 -3.85 -2.26 15.98
N ARG A 151 -3.02 -2.85 15.10
CA ARG A 151 -2.57 -2.19 13.85
C ARG A 151 -3.74 -1.87 12.92
N ARG A 152 -4.71 -2.77 12.82
CA ARG A 152 -5.93 -2.59 12.02
C ARG A 152 -6.82 -1.49 12.60
N TYR A 153 -6.98 -1.43 13.92
CA TYR A 153 -7.70 -0.35 14.58
C TYR A 153 -7.04 1.00 14.28
N LEU A 154 -5.72 1.08 14.40
CA LEU A 154 -4.94 2.27 14.06
C LEU A 154 -5.13 2.70 12.60
N LEU A 155 -5.07 1.76 11.65
CA LEU A 155 -5.37 2.04 10.24
C LEU A 155 -6.77 2.64 10.05
N ASN A 156 -7.79 2.07 10.68
CA ASN A 156 -9.15 2.62 10.57
C ASN A 156 -9.24 4.06 11.11
N GLN A 157 -8.55 4.39 12.21
CA GLN A 157 -8.50 5.76 12.72
C GLN A 157 -7.80 6.69 11.73
N ILE A 158 -6.62 6.32 11.23
CA ILE A 158 -5.86 7.11 10.25
C ILE A 158 -6.71 7.39 8.99
N PHE A 159 -7.37 6.37 8.46
CA PHE A 159 -8.16 6.51 7.26
C PHE A 159 -9.39 7.40 7.46
N SER A 160 -10.13 7.20 8.56
CA SER A 160 -11.34 7.98 8.84
C SER A 160 -11.06 9.44 9.21
N GLU A 161 -9.97 9.70 9.94
CA GLU A 161 -9.66 11.04 10.45
C GLU A 161 -8.80 11.87 9.50
N TYR A 162 -7.96 11.23 8.67
CA TYR A 162 -6.99 11.93 7.83
C TYR A 162 -7.23 11.63 6.35
N ILE A 163 -7.00 10.39 5.90
CA ILE A 163 -6.91 10.09 4.47
C ILE A 163 -8.23 10.39 3.73
N TYR A 164 -9.35 9.92 4.27
CA TYR A 164 -10.66 10.16 3.68
C TYR A 164 -11.12 11.61 3.76
N ARG A 165 -10.43 12.51 4.46
CA ARG A 165 -10.73 13.95 4.34
C ARG A 165 -10.16 14.56 3.07
N PHE A 166 -9.10 13.97 2.50
CA PHE A 166 -8.32 14.55 1.41
C PHE A 166 -8.40 13.75 0.12
N ASP A 167 -8.47 12.42 0.19
CA ASP A 167 -8.51 11.56 -0.99
C ASP A 167 -9.18 10.21 -0.70
N PHE A 168 -10.26 9.94 -1.43
CA PHE A 168 -10.99 8.66 -1.40
C PHE A 168 -10.62 7.73 -2.55
N ASN A 169 -9.90 8.22 -3.57
CA ASN A 169 -9.76 7.53 -4.84
C ASN A 169 -8.37 6.93 -5.04
N SER A 170 -7.31 7.64 -4.64
CA SER A 170 -5.94 7.18 -4.89
C SER A 170 -5.40 6.28 -3.79
N ILE A 171 -5.85 6.44 -2.54
CA ILE A 171 -5.49 5.58 -1.41
C ILE A 171 -6.75 5.03 -0.75
N LYS A 172 -6.79 3.72 -0.53
CA LYS A 172 -7.92 3.03 0.11
C LYS A 172 -7.45 2.04 1.16
N LEU A 173 -8.27 1.80 2.17
CA LEU A 173 -8.06 0.72 3.12
C LEU A 173 -8.75 -0.54 2.58
N ILE A 174 -8.06 -1.68 2.60
CA ILE A 174 -8.66 -2.96 2.21
C ILE A 174 -9.81 -3.30 3.14
N ASN A 175 -10.87 -3.92 2.63
CA ASN A 175 -11.91 -4.47 3.49
C ASN A 175 -11.37 -5.69 4.26
N SER A 176 -11.70 -5.79 5.55
CA SER A 176 -11.27 -6.88 6.43
C SER A 176 -12.46 -7.30 7.29
N VAL A 177 -12.72 -8.61 7.34
CA VAL A 177 -13.83 -9.18 8.11
C VAL A 177 -13.33 -10.23 9.10
N GLU A 178 -13.83 -10.17 10.33
CA GLU A 178 -13.51 -11.15 11.39
C GLU A 178 -14.60 -12.22 11.54
N ILE A 179 -15.82 -11.92 11.06
CA ILE A 179 -16.98 -12.80 11.11
C ILE A 179 -17.50 -13.14 9.71
N ASN A 180 -18.22 -14.25 9.58
CA ASN A 180 -18.79 -14.71 8.29
C ASN A 180 -17.77 -14.76 7.16
N LYS A 181 -16.51 -15.08 7.49
CA LYS A 181 -15.35 -15.03 6.58
C LYS A 181 -15.55 -15.89 5.33
N LYS A 182 -16.22 -17.05 5.49
CA LYS A 182 -16.54 -17.94 4.37
C LYS A 182 -17.54 -17.29 3.39
N SER A 183 -18.58 -16.63 3.90
CA SER A 183 -19.54 -15.92 3.06
C SER A 183 -18.90 -14.75 2.32
N PHE A 184 -17.99 -14.02 2.98
CA PHE A 184 -17.19 -12.97 2.35
C PHE A 184 -16.31 -13.52 1.22
N TYR A 185 -15.63 -14.65 1.46
CA TYR A 185 -14.87 -15.34 0.42
C TYR A 185 -15.74 -15.78 -0.76
N ASP A 186 -16.88 -16.41 -0.49
CA ASP A 186 -17.82 -16.87 -1.53
C ASP A 186 -18.42 -15.69 -2.33
N GLU A 187 -18.50 -14.50 -1.74
CA GLU A 187 -18.92 -13.28 -2.43
C GLU A 187 -17.83 -12.77 -3.38
N ILE A 188 -16.58 -12.69 -2.93
CA ILE A 188 -15.43 -12.28 -3.76
C ILE A 188 -15.33 -13.18 -5.00
N LEU A 189 -15.44 -14.50 -4.84
CA LEU A 189 -15.36 -15.46 -5.94
C LEU A 189 -16.40 -15.25 -7.05
N LYS A 190 -17.51 -14.56 -6.78
CA LYS A 190 -18.50 -14.24 -7.82
C LYS A 190 -18.00 -13.18 -8.79
N TYR A 191 -17.02 -12.38 -8.38
CA TYR A 191 -16.51 -11.24 -9.13
C TYR A 191 -15.08 -11.43 -9.67
N GLY A 192 -14.34 -12.43 -9.21
CA GLY A 192 -13.02 -12.82 -9.75
C GLY A 192 -12.20 -13.68 -8.81
#